data_AF-X1QC23-F1
#
_entry.id   AF-X1QC23-F1
#
_cell.length_a   1.000
_cell.length_b   1.000
_cell.length_c   1.000
_cell.angle_alpha   90.00
_cell.angle_beta   90.00
_cell.angle_gamma   90.00
#
_symmetry.space_group_name_H-M   'P 1'
#
loop_
_entity.id
_entity.type
_entity.pdbx_description
1 polymer ?
#
loop_
_entity_poly.entity_id
_entity_poly.type
_entity_poly.pdbx_seq_one_letter_code
_entity_poly.pdbx_strand_id
1 'polypeptide(L)'
;SPFFTERFGNASTLYSYGHEAKEAMENARSKIAAFVGAKSSQEIIFTSGGTESDNFAICGIAWANKNKGNHIITTSIEHHAVLNTCKFIEKRGFRVTYLPVDE
;
A
#
# COMPACT_ATOMS: atom_id res chain seq x y z
N SER A 1 17.38 18.24 -3.78
CA SER A 1 16.99 16.98 -3.13
C SER A 1 18.26 16.33 -2.56
N PRO A 2 18.54 16.44 -1.25
CA PRO A 2 19.85 16.12 -0.67
C PRO A 2 20.20 14.62 -0.67
N PHE A 3 19.20 13.74 -0.81
CA PHE A 3 19.37 12.28 -0.81
C PHE A 3 19.89 11.71 -2.14
N PHE A 4 19.90 12.49 -3.22
CA PHE A 4 20.43 12.09 -4.52
C PHE A 4 21.90 12.48 -4.74
N THR A 5 22.45 13.36 -3.91
CA THR A 5 23.80 13.93 -4.12
C THR A 5 24.71 13.85 -2.90
N GLU A 6 24.19 14.06 -1.69
CA GLU A 6 25.01 14.18 -0.46
C GLU A 6 24.77 13.07 0.56
N ARG A 7 23.61 12.40 0.52
CA ARG A 7 23.18 11.40 1.53
C ARG A 7 22.72 10.08 0.91
N PHE A 8 23.57 9.46 0.09
CA PHE A 8 23.31 8.18 -0.57
C PHE A 8 23.74 6.99 0.31
N GLY A 9 23.09 6.78 1.45
CA GLY A 9 23.32 5.61 2.32
C GLY A 9 22.34 4.47 2.04
N ASN A 10 22.81 3.23 1.96
CA ASN A 10 21.93 2.06 2.03
C ASN A 10 21.33 1.99 3.44
N ALA A 11 20.00 1.98 3.57
CA ALA A 11 19.30 1.94 4.85
C ALA A 11 19.56 0.66 5.68
N SER A 12 20.28 -0.32 5.09
CA SER A 12 20.64 -1.60 5.69
C SER A 12 22.04 -1.63 6.34
N THR A 13 22.83 -0.54 6.23
CA THR A 13 24.21 -0.50 6.76
C THR A 13 24.34 0.41 7.99
N LEU A 14 25.11 -0.06 8.99
CA LEU A 14 25.30 0.54 10.32
C LEU A 14 26.18 1.82 10.37
N TYR A 15 26.46 2.46 9.23
CA TYR A 15 27.23 3.71 9.18
C TYR A 15 26.32 4.94 9.23
N SER A 16 26.80 6.06 9.78
CA SER A 16 26.05 7.29 10.10
C SER A 16 25.05 7.76 9.02
N TYR A 17 25.36 7.57 7.75
CA TYR A 17 24.49 7.89 6.61
C TYR A 17 23.18 7.09 6.56
N GLY A 18 23.18 5.83 7.03
CA GLY A 18 21.98 5.01 7.14
C GLY A 18 21.05 5.48 8.26
N HIS A 19 21.61 6.09 9.31
CA HIS A 19 20.82 6.63 10.42
C HIS A 19 20.02 7.87 9.99
N GLU A 20 20.67 8.81 9.30
CA GLU A 20 19.99 10.02 8.81
C GLU A 20 18.91 9.70 7.77
N ALA A 21 19.17 8.77 6.85
CA ALA A 21 18.17 8.33 5.86
C ALA A 21 16.98 7.64 6.54
N LYS A 22 17.24 6.79 7.54
CA LYS A 22 16.20 6.14 8.34
C LYS A 22 15.37 7.17 9.13
N GLU A 23 16.02 8.13 9.76
CA GLU A 23 15.35 9.20 10.51
C GLU A 23 14.48 10.05 9.59
N ALA A 24 14.98 10.43 8.40
CA ALA A 24 14.19 11.15 7.41
C ALA A 24 12.95 10.36 6.96
N MET A 25 13.09 9.04 6.75
CA MET A 25 11.98 8.17 6.39
C MET A 25 10.95 8.06 7.53
N GLU A 26 11.38 7.88 8.78
CA GLU A 26 10.48 7.79 9.93
C GLU A 26 9.78 9.12 10.23
N ASN A 27 10.46 10.24 10.01
CA ASN A 27 9.87 11.57 10.08
C ASN A 27 8.81 11.78 9.00
N ALA A 28 9.08 11.38 7.75
CA ALA A 28 8.09 11.43 6.67
C ALA A 28 6.88 10.53 6.98
N ARG A 29 7.14 9.31 7.46
CA ARG A 29 6.11 8.35 7.88
C ARG A 29 5.18 8.95 8.94
N SER A 30 5.76 9.57 9.97
CA SER A 30 5.02 10.19 11.07
C SER A 30 4.18 11.39 10.61
N LYS A 31 4.70 12.21 9.70
CA LYS A 31 3.95 13.33 9.10
C LYS A 31 2.75 12.84 8.28
N ILE A 32 2.95 11.82 7.45
CA ILE A 32 1.86 11.23 6.64
C ILE A 32 0.81 10.60 7.55
N ALA A 33 1.22 9.85 8.57
CA ALA A 33 0.32 9.24 9.53
C ALA A 33 -0.58 10.27 10.22
N ALA A 34 0.02 11.39 10.69
CA ALA A 34 -0.74 12.48 11.28
C ALA A 34 -1.70 13.14 10.28
N PHE A 35 -1.28 13.30 9.02
CA PHE A 35 -2.11 13.89 7.96
C PHE A 35 -3.34 13.03 7.61
N VAL A 36 -3.18 11.70 7.54
CA VAL A 36 -4.28 10.78 7.19
C VAL A 36 -5.06 10.27 8.41
N GLY A 37 -4.68 10.66 9.63
CA GLY A 37 -5.32 10.22 10.87
C GLY A 37 -5.04 8.76 11.26
N ALA A 38 -3.90 8.20 10.87
CA ALA A 38 -3.48 6.87 11.27
C ALA A 38 -3.14 6.82 12.78
N LYS A 39 -3.40 5.70 13.44
CA LYS A 39 -3.16 5.50 14.89
C LYS A 39 -1.68 5.43 15.23
N SER A 40 -0.87 4.96 14.29
CA SER A 40 0.57 4.82 14.44
C SER A 40 1.26 5.07 13.10
N SER A 41 2.47 5.63 13.13
CA SER A 41 3.31 5.74 11.94
C SER A 41 3.57 4.38 11.29
N GLN A 42 3.56 3.28 12.07
CA GLN A 42 3.73 1.92 11.56
C GLN A 42 2.59 1.43 10.64
N GLU A 43 1.45 2.12 10.60
CA GLU A 43 0.36 1.81 9.65
C GLU A 43 0.64 2.36 8.25
N ILE A 44 1.62 3.27 8.10
CA ILE A 44 2.04 3.79 6.80
C ILE A 44 3.10 2.86 6.23
N ILE A 45 2.84 2.30 5.05
CA ILE A 45 3.80 1.48 4.31
C ILE A 45 4.14 2.23 3.01
N PHE A 46 5.43 2.41 2.74
CA PHE A 46 5.88 3.00 1.48
C PHE A 46 5.99 1.89 0.43
N THR A 47 5.29 2.07 -0.69
CA THR A 47 5.37 1.24 -1.90
C THR A 47 5.97 2.07 -3.03
N SER A 48 6.19 1.46 -4.20
CA SER A 48 6.65 2.14 -5.41
C SER A 48 5.57 3.00 -6.08
N GLY A 49 4.29 2.86 -5.70
CA GLY A 49 3.20 3.69 -6.23
C GLY A 49 1.81 3.11 -6.00
N GLY A 50 0.78 3.82 -6.51
CA GLY A 50 -0.64 3.48 -6.30
C GLY A 50 -1.01 2.07 -6.77
N THR A 51 -0.55 1.67 -7.96
CA THR A 51 -0.82 0.31 -8.49
C THR A 51 -0.28 -0.79 -7.58
N GLU A 52 0.92 -0.62 -7.01
CA GLU A 52 1.48 -1.59 -6.07
C GLU A 52 0.69 -1.58 -4.75
N SER A 53 0.35 -0.40 -4.23
CA SER A 53 -0.45 -0.26 -3.01
C SER A 53 -1.81 -0.94 -3.13
N ASP A 54 -2.53 -0.74 -4.23
CA ASP A 54 -3.85 -1.34 -4.46
C ASP A 54 -3.74 -2.87 -4.51
N ASN A 55 -2.74 -3.39 -5.23
CA ASN A 55 -2.48 -4.83 -5.31
C ASN A 55 -2.14 -5.42 -3.95
N PHE A 56 -1.25 -4.75 -3.21
CA PHE A 56 -0.82 -5.16 -1.89
C PHE A 56 -1.99 -5.24 -0.90
N ALA A 57 -2.83 -4.19 -0.85
CA ALA A 57 -3.98 -4.14 0.04
C ALA A 57 -5.02 -5.22 -0.29
N ILE A 58 -5.45 -5.33 -1.55
CA ILE A 58 -6.52 -6.25 -1.96
C ILE A 58 -6.06 -7.70 -1.86
N CYS A 59 -4.90 -8.05 -2.43
CA CYS A 59 -4.42 -9.42 -2.38
C CYS A 59 -4.06 -9.82 -0.93
N GLY A 60 -3.40 -8.91 -0.20
CA GLY A 60 -2.99 -9.15 1.18
C GLY A 60 -4.18 -9.49 2.07
N ILE A 61 -5.23 -8.65 2.07
CA ILE A 61 -6.37 -8.88 2.94
C ILE A 61 -7.18 -10.12 2.54
N ALA A 62 -7.34 -10.34 1.23
CA ALA A 62 -8.11 -11.45 0.71
C ALA A 62 -7.46 -12.80 1.05
N TRP A 63 -6.13 -12.92 0.88
CA TRP A 63 -5.43 -14.15 1.23
C TRP A 63 -5.35 -14.36 2.74
N ALA A 64 -5.06 -13.31 3.50
CA ALA A 64 -5.00 -13.39 4.96
C ALA A 64 -6.33 -13.81 5.59
N ASN A 65 -7.46 -13.47 4.96
CA ASN A 65 -8.80 -13.77 5.48
C ASN A 65 -9.56 -14.84 4.69
N LYS A 66 -8.89 -15.59 3.80
CA LYS A 66 -9.54 -16.58 2.93
C LYS A 66 -10.43 -17.58 3.69
N ASN A 67 -10.02 -17.97 4.90
CA ASN A 67 -10.77 -18.91 5.74
C ASN A 67 -12.03 -18.30 6.40
N LYS A 68 -12.13 -16.96 6.46
CA LYS A 68 -13.32 -16.26 6.99
C LYS A 68 -14.37 -16.00 5.91
N GLY A 69 -13.98 -16.10 4.64
CA GLY A 69 -14.82 -15.83 3.49
C GLY A 69 -13.98 -15.44 2.28
N ASN A 70 -14.61 -15.44 1.12
CA ASN A 70 -13.97 -15.18 -0.16
C ASN A 70 -14.76 -14.18 -1.03
N HIS A 71 -15.63 -13.37 -0.42
CA HIS A 71 -16.43 -12.37 -1.13
C HIS A 71 -15.84 -10.98 -0.94
N ILE A 72 -15.54 -10.31 -2.04
CA ILE A 72 -15.04 -8.94 -2.10
C ILE A 72 -16.10 -8.07 -2.79
N ILE A 73 -16.28 -6.84 -2.32
CA ILE A 73 -17.20 -5.86 -2.90
C ILE A 73 -16.38 -4.63 -3.29
N THR A 74 -16.60 -4.12 -4.49
CA THR A 74 -15.96 -2.91 -5.03
C THR A 74 -16.93 -2.17 -5.96
N THR A 75 -16.53 -1.03 -6.53
CA THR A 75 -17.36 -0.28 -7.49
C THR A 75 -16.93 -0.55 -8.93
N SER A 76 -17.81 -0.31 -9.92
CA SER A 76 -17.48 -0.44 -11.34
C SER A 76 -16.61 0.69 -11.88
N ILE A 77 -16.44 1.79 -11.12
CA ILE A 77 -15.74 3.01 -11.54
C ILE A 77 -14.32 3.14 -10.98
N GLU A 78 -13.82 2.12 -10.30
CA GLU A 78 -12.45 2.14 -9.76
C GLU A 78 -11.39 2.28 -10.86
N HIS A 79 -10.22 2.80 -10.48
CA HIS A 79 -9.06 2.82 -11.36
C HIS A 79 -8.68 1.40 -11.82
N HIS A 80 -8.05 1.29 -13.00
CA HIS A 80 -7.66 -0.01 -13.59
C HIS A 80 -6.79 -0.88 -12.67
N ALA A 81 -5.99 -0.26 -11.77
CA ALA A 81 -5.20 -1.00 -10.79
C ALA A 81 -6.09 -1.89 -9.91
N VAL A 82 -7.14 -1.33 -9.30
CA VAL A 82 -8.10 -2.06 -8.47
C VAL A 82 -8.89 -3.08 -9.30
N LEU A 83 -9.49 -2.65 -10.42
CA LEU A 83 -10.33 -3.54 -11.25
C LEU A 83 -9.56 -4.75 -11.77
N ASN A 84 -8.31 -4.58 -12.20
CA ASN A 84 -7.49 -5.68 -12.68
C ASN A 84 -7.07 -6.62 -11.55
N THR A 85 -6.78 -6.09 -10.35
CA THR A 85 -6.51 -6.92 -9.17
C THR A 85 -7.73 -7.72 -8.74
N CYS A 86 -8.93 -7.14 -8.76
CA CYS A 86 -10.17 -7.85 -8.49
C CYS A 86 -10.41 -8.98 -9.52
N LYS A 87 -10.28 -8.70 -10.82
CA LYS A 87 -10.36 -9.75 -11.87
C LYS A 87 -9.33 -10.86 -11.67
N PHE A 88 -8.12 -10.51 -11.23
CA PHE A 88 -7.05 -11.45 -10.94
C PHE A 88 -7.39 -12.36 -9.75
N ILE A 89 -8.06 -11.84 -8.72
CA ILE A 89 -8.42 -12.63 -7.54
C ILE A 89 -9.69 -13.45 -7.75
N GLU A 90 -10.61 -13.01 -8.60
CA GLU A 90 -11.75 -13.83 -9.08
C GLU A 90 -11.27 -15.15 -9.69
N LYS A 91 -10.24 -15.07 -10.55
CA LYS A 91 -9.59 -16.25 -11.14
C LYS A 91 -8.96 -17.19 -10.12
N ARG A 92 -8.85 -16.78 -8.84
CA ARG A 92 -8.31 -17.56 -7.71
C ARG A 92 -9.41 -18.10 -6.78
N GLY A 93 -10.67 -18.07 -7.22
CA GLY A 93 -11.81 -18.63 -6.49
C GLY A 93 -12.43 -17.68 -5.46
N PHE A 94 -12.15 -16.39 -5.56
CA PHE A 94 -12.89 -15.36 -4.84
C PHE A 94 -14.12 -14.94 -5.65
N ARG A 95 -15.20 -14.57 -4.97
CA ARG A 95 -16.36 -13.90 -5.57
C ARG A 95 -16.12 -12.41 -5.49
N VAL A 96 -16.28 -11.67 -6.58
CA VAL A 96 -16.28 -10.20 -6.54
C VAL A 96 -17.63 -9.67 -6.98
N THR A 97 -18.16 -8.70 -6.26
CA THR A 97 -19.32 -7.90 -6.67
C THR A 97 -18.85 -6.50 -7.03
N TYR A 98 -19.10 -6.10 -8.27
CA TYR A 98 -18.90 -4.74 -8.74
C TYR A 98 -20.23 -4.00 -8.65
N LEU A 99 -20.31 -3.01 -7.77
CA LEU A 99 -21.49 -2.18 -7.62
C LEU A 99 -21.52 -1.14 -8.74
N PRO A 100 -22.63 -1.04 -9.50
CA PRO A 100 -22.79 0.06 -10.44
C PRO A 100 -22.93 1.38 -9.68
N VAL A 101 -22.67 2.48 -10.36
CA VAL A 101 -23.06 3.81 -9.91
C VAL A 101 -24.29 4.26 -10.68
N ASP A 102 -25.10 5.09 -10.06
CA ASP A 102 -26.22 5.75 -10.72
C ASP A 102 -25.69 6.73 -11.79
N GLU A 103 -26.52 7.07 -12.77
CA GLU A 103 -26.23 8.14 -13.75
C GLU A 103 -26.19 9.53 -13.11
#